data_AF-A0A2N9EF11-F1
#
_entry.id   AF-A0A2N9EF11-F1
#
_cell.length_a   1.000
_cell.length_b   1.000
_cell.length_c   1.000
_cell.angle_alpha   90.00
_cell.angle_beta   90.00
_cell.angle_gamma   90.00
#
_symmetry.space_group_name_H-M   'P 1'
#
loop_
_entity.id
_entity.type
_entity.pdbx_description
1 polymer ?
#
loop_
_entity_poly.entity_id
_entity_poly.type
_entity_poly.pdbx_seq_one_letter_code
_entity_poly.pdbx_strand_id
1 'polypeptide(L)'
;MPFGHPRGLLEVVGSCDAWRARYPSSDRQWPDRAGCWATLRGLHSRDSRRTPVHDEWKGVDSFKRADGLLPVVVEGEEREVQKNYWIEHSADLTVEAMMLDSKASDLDKEERPEVLSLLPPYEGKSILELGAGIGRFTGELAKKAGQLIALDFIESVIKKNESTNGHYKNVKFLCADVTSPDLQFSEGSLDLIFSNWLLMYLSDKEVEDFAERMVKWLRVGGFIFFRESCFHQSGDSKRKHNPTHYREPRFYTKIFKECHLHDGSGNSFELSLVGCKCIGAYVRNKRNQNQICWIWQKVGSQNDRGFQRFLDNVQYKSSGILRYERVFGEGFVSTGGIDTTKEFVQKLELKPGQKVLDVGCGIGGGDFYMAENFDVDVVGIDLSINMISFALERAIGLNCSVEFEVADCTKKTYPENTFDVIYSRDTILHIQDKPALFRSFYKWLKPGGKVLISDYCKSAGTPSPEFAEYIKQRGYDLHDVKSYGQMLGDAGFDDVIAEDRTDQFIQVLQRELDAVEKDKDAFIYDFSEGDYNDIVGGWNAKLIRTSSGEQRWGLFIASKK
;
A
#
# COMPACT_ATOMS: atom_id res chain seq x y z
N MET A 1 45.07 30.31 -46.63
CA MET A 1 43.97 30.99 -47.36
C MET A 1 42.63 30.48 -46.81
N PRO A 2 41.53 31.24 -46.92
CA PRO A 2 40.39 31.20 -45.97
C PRO A 2 39.15 30.48 -46.58
N PHE A 3 37.92 30.45 -46.04
CA PHE A 3 37.11 31.37 -45.19
C PHE A 3 36.07 30.57 -44.34
N GLY A 4 35.35 31.13 -43.35
CA GLY A 4 35.45 32.45 -42.70
C GLY A 4 34.22 32.86 -41.85
N HIS A 5 34.50 33.38 -40.64
CA HIS A 5 33.91 34.49 -39.84
C HIS A 5 32.67 35.33 -40.29
N PRO A 6 32.16 36.28 -39.45
CA PRO A 6 32.54 36.71 -38.08
C PRO A 6 31.35 36.51 -37.07
N ARG A 7 31.10 37.17 -35.90
CA ARG A 7 31.53 38.39 -35.15
C ARG A 7 31.35 38.12 -33.62
N GLY A 8 31.83 38.91 -32.65
CA GLY A 8 32.81 40.02 -32.66
C GLY A 8 32.80 40.87 -31.36
N LEU A 9 33.96 41.49 -31.04
CA LEU A 9 34.28 42.47 -29.96
C LEU A 9 34.31 41.95 -28.50
N LEU A 10 35.37 42.11 -27.66
CA LEU A 10 36.26 43.25 -27.27
C LEU A 10 35.61 44.19 -26.21
N GLU A 11 36.24 44.72 -25.14
CA GLU A 11 37.46 44.46 -24.32
C GLU A 11 37.43 45.45 -23.08
N VAL A 12 38.33 45.66 -22.07
CA VAL A 12 39.72 45.25 -21.68
C VAL A 12 40.04 45.56 -20.18
N VAL A 13 40.98 44.80 -19.55
CA VAL A 13 41.88 45.11 -18.37
C VAL A 13 41.37 45.66 -17.00
N GLY A 14 41.97 45.13 -15.90
CA GLY A 14 42.05 45.74 -14.55
C GLY A 14 42.95 44.91 -13.59
N SER A 15 43.68 45.52 -12.65
CA SER A 15 44.77 44.87 -11.87
C SER A 15 44.57 44.81 -10.33
N CYS A 16 45.44 44.05 -9.65
CA CYS A 16 45.45 43.80 -8.21
C CYS A 16 45.71 45.04 -7.33
N ASP A 17 45.24 45.02 -6.08
CA ASP A 17 46.11 45.17 -4.90
C ASP A 17 45.48 44.57 -3.61
N ALA A 18 46.23 44.44 -2.51
CA ALA A 18 45.81 43.65 -1.33
C ALA A 18 46.01 44.32 0.04
N TRP A 19 45.11 44.05 1.01
CA TRP A 19 45.30 44.36 2.45
C TRP A 19 44.66 43.31 3.38
N ARG A 20 45.21 43.14 4.61
CA ARG A 20 44.75 42.19 5.65
C ARG A 20 44.16 42.91 6.88
N ALA A 21 43.08 42.40 7.49
CA ALA A 21 42.77 42.66 8.91
C ALA A 21 41.81 41.65 9.60
N ARG A 22 42.36 40.89 10.56
CA ARG A 22 41.88 40.55 11.93
C ARG A 22 40.37 40.33 12.24
N TYR A 23 40.07 39.16 12.81
CA TYR A 23 39.04 38.90 13.85
C TYR A 23 39.28 39.77 15.12
N PRO A 24 38.27 40.10 15.99
CA PRO A 24 37.62 39.08 16.85
C PRO A 24 36.18 39.31 17.40
N SER A 25 35.65 38.22 18.01
CA SER A 25 34.85 38.12 19.26
C SER A 25 33.39 38.62 19.39
N SER A 26 32.65 37.80 20.17
CA SER A 26 31.57 38.08 21.14
C SER A 26 30.18 38.52 20.68
N ASP A 27 29.21 37.68 21.05
CA ASP A 27 27.91 37.98 21.68
C ASP A 27 27.02 39.09 21.11
N ARG A 28 25.89 38.66 20.54
CA ARG A 28 24.61 39.33 20.83
C ARG A 28 23.40 38.40 20.68
N GLN A 29 22.42 38.60 21.57
CA GLN A 29 21.11 37.97 21.52
C GLN A 29 20.32 38.46 20.29
N TRP A 30 19.45 37.61 19.75
CA TRP A 30 18.44 38.00 18.76
C TRP A 30 17.08 38.18 19.45
N PRO A 31 16.55 39.41 19.53
CA PRO A 31 15.14 39.68 19.80
C PRO A 31 14.34 39.73 18.49
N ASP A 32 13.01 39.56 18.59
CA ASP A 32 12.08 39.61 17.45
C ASP A 32 12.17 40.90 16.64
N ARG A 33 12.06 40.76 15.30
CA ARG A 33 11.41 41.77 14.45
C ARG A 33 10.58 41.12 13.35
N ALA A 34 9.27 41.34 13.41
CA ALA A 34 8.39 41.17 12.27
C ALA A 34 8.55 42.34 11.27
N GLY A 35 8.17 42.10 10.01
CA GLY A 35 7.85 43.15 9.05
C GLY A 35 8.82 43.32 7.89
N CYS A 36 8.33 42.94 6.69
CA CYS A 36 8.48 43.61 5.38
C CYS A 36 8.76 42.65 4.20
N TRP A 37 7.76 41.83 3.84
CA TRP A 37 7.61 41.34 2.47
C TRP A 37 6.16 41.52 2.02
N ALA A 38 5.95 42.41 1.05
CA ALA A 38 4.64 42.68 0.46
C ALA A 38 4.79 43.10 -1.00
N THR A 39 4.59 42.16 -1.93
CA THR A 39 3.63 42.28 -3.06
C THR A 39 3.73 41.05 -3.96
N LEU A 40 2.66 40.25 -3.99
CA LEU A 40 2.12 39.54 -5.17
C LEU A 40 0.89 38.71 -4.71
N ARG A 41 -0.26 39.39 -4.57
CA ARG A 41 -1.56 38.72 -4.37
C ARG A 41 -2.26 38.62 -5.72
N GLY A 42 -2.47 37.40 -6.20
CA GLY A 42 -3.22 37.10 -7.42
C GLY A 42 -4.18 35.93 -7.20
N LEU A 43 -5.42 36.24 -6.81
CA LEU A 43 -6.61 35.40 -6.93
C LEU A 43 -6.45 33.89 -6.61
N HIS A 44 -6.57 33.54 -5.33
CA HIS A 44 -7.16 32.26 -4.90
C HIS A 44 -8.33 32.55 -3.96
N SER A 45 -9.55 32.32 -4.43
CA SER A 45 -10.78 32.43 -3.65
C SER A 45 -11.06 31.13 -2.93
N ARG A 46 -11.43 31.22 -1.64
CA ARG A 46 -11.96 30.09 -0.88
C ARG A 46 -13.36 29.73 -1.37
N ASP A 47 -13.52 28.61 -2.08
CA ASP A 47 -14.65 27.71 -1.84
C ASP A 47 -14.36 26.30 -2.39
N SER A 48 -14.43 25.29 -1.52
CA SER A 48 -14.31 23.87 -1.86
C SER A 48 -14.79 22.96 -0.72
N ARG A 49 -15.91 23.31 -0.06
CA ARG A 49 -16.63 22.40 0.86
C ARG A 49 -18.13 22.39 0.55
N ARG A 50 -18.58 21.40 -0.25
CA ARG A 50 -19.96 20.87 -0.30
C ARG A 50 -20.13 19.73 -1.31
N THR A 51 -20.36 18.52 -0.80
CA THR A 51 -21.17 17.47 -1.45
C THR A 51 -21.80 16.62 -0.34
N PRO A 52 -23.08 16.84 0.02
CA PRO A 52 -23.78 15.97 0.96
C PRO A 52 -24.06 14.61 0.30
N VAL A 53 -23.88 13.52 1.04
CA VAL A 53 -24.35 12.19 0.63
C VAL A 53 -25.77 11.99 1.16
N HIS A 54 -26.73 11.75 0.28
CA HIS A 54 -28.09 11.34 0.65
C HIS A 54 -28.67 10.39 -0.40
N ASP A 55 -28.88 9.15 0.00
CA ASP A 55 -29.81 8.24 -0.67
C ASP A 55 -31.25 8.56 -0.24
N GLU A 56 -32.16 8.82 -1.18
CA GLU A 56 -33.53 8.29 -1.09
C GLU A 56 -34.19 8.19 -2.47
N TRP A 57 -34.64 6.98 -2.84
CA TRP A 57 -35.29 6.69 -4.12
C TRP A 57 -36.82 6.82 -4.01
N LYS A 58 -37.39 7.94 -4.50
CA LYS A 58 -38.83 8.05 -4.78
C LYS A 58 -39.06 8.83 -6.07
N GLY A 59 -39.68 8.19 -7.05
CA GLY A 59 -39.88 8.76 -8.40
C GLY A 59 -41.15 9.61 -8.53
N VAL A 60 -41.08 10.64 -9.39
CA VAL A 60 -42.22 11.33 -9.99
C VAL A 60 -41.88 11.56 -11.47
N ASP A 61 -42.89 11.42 -12.34
CA ASP A 61 -42.72 11.42 -13.79
C ASP A 61 -42.45 12.78 -14.43
N SER A 62 -41.91 12.71 -15.65
CA SER A 62 -42.00 13.73 -16.70
C SER A 62 -41.36 15.12 -16.47
N PHE A 63 -40.11 15.27 -16.92
CA PHE A 63 -39.69 16.51 -17.60
C PHE A 63 -38.90 16.20 -18.88
N LYS A 64 -38.94 17.12 -19.85
CA LYS A 64 -38.49 16.89 -21.23
C LYS A 64 -36.97 16.88 -21.33
N ARG A 65 -36.42 15.93 -22.10
CA ARG A 65 -35.00 15.94 -22.50
C ARG A 65 -34.71 17.18 -23.35
N ALA A 66 -33.62 17.86 -23.05
CA ALA A 66 -32.89 18.67 -24.03
C ALA A 66 -31.72 17.82 -24.54
N ASP A 67 -31.34 17.98 -25.80
CA ASP A 67 -30.37 17.09 -26.44
C ASP A 67 -28.95 17.29 -25.90
N GLY A 68 -28.34 16.16 -25.53
CA GLY A 68 -27.05 16.10 -24.85
C GLY A 68 -26.56 14.66 -24.80
N LEU A 69 -26.31 14.07 -25.98
CA LEU A 69 -25.78 12.72 -26.12
C LEU A 69 -24.36 12.66 -25.54
N LEU A 70 -24.23 12.11 -24.34
CA LEU A 70 -22.98 11.45 -23.95
C LEU A 70 -22.73 10.30 -24.94
N PRO A 71 -21.53 10.18 -25.52
CA PRO A 71 -21.25 9.11 -26.47
C PRO A 71 -21.34 7.76 -25.78
N VAL A 72 -22.16 6.86 -26.34
CA VAL A 72 -22.05 5.43 -26.06
C VAL A 72 -20.74 4.98 -26.70
N VAL A 73 -19.74 4.64 -25.88
CA VAL A 73 -18.47 4.09 -26.38
C VAL A 73 -18.78 2.78 -27.10
N VAL A 74 -18.41 2.71 -28.37
CA VAL A 74 -18.57 1.50 -29.18
C VAL A 74 -17.37 0.60 -28.90
N GLU A 75 -17.60 -0.68 -28.60
CA GLU A 75 -16.57 -1.64 -28.15
C GLU A 75 -15.35 -1.76 -29.10
N GLY A 76 -15.50 -1.38 -30.37
CA GLY A 76 -14.40 -1.31 -31.34
C GLY A 76 -13.39 -0.18 -31.10
N GLU A 77 -13.81 0.98 -30.57
CA GLU A 77 -12.95 2.17 -30.49
C GLU A 77 -11.80 1.97 -29.49
N GLU A 78 -12.10 1.47 -28.28
CA GLU A 78 -11.09 1.14 -27.26
C GLU A 78 -10.07 0.12 -27.81
N ARG A 79 -10.56 -0.98 -28.41
CA ARG A 79 -9.69 -2.04 -28.95
C ARG A 79 -8.79 -1.54 -30.08
N GLU A 80 -9.32 -0.75 -31.02
CA GLU A 80 -8.51 -0.17 -32.10
C GLU A 80 -7.46 0.81 -31.56
N VAL A 81 -7.84 1.69 -30.63
CA VAL A 81 -6.93 2.70 -30.06
C VAL A 81 -5.80 2.05 -29.24
N GLN A 82 -6.12 1.13 -28.34
CA GLN A 82 -5.12 0.41 -27.52
C GLN A 82 -4.18 -0.44 -28.39
N LYS A 83 -4.72 -1.09 -29.42
CA LYS A 83 -3.91 -1.90 -30.36
C LYS A 83 -3.01 -1.04 -31.25
N ASN A 84 -3.49 0.08 -31.76
CA ASN A 84 -2.69 1.01 -32.56
C ASN A 84 -1.54 1.63 -31.75
N TYR A 85 -1.79 1.98 -30.48
CA TYR A 85 -0.75 2.43 -29.55
C TYR A 85 0.36 1.39 -29.37
N TRP A 86 0.00 0.12 -29.16
CA TRP A 86 0.97 -0.96 -29.04
C TRP A 86 1.63 -1.36 -30.37
N ILE A 87 1.02 -1.11 -31.53
CA ILE A 87 1.68 -1.23 -32.84
C ILE A 87 2.78 -0.17 -33.00
N GLU A 88 2.53 1.10 -32.65
CA GLU A 88 3.57 2.14 -32.66
C GLU A 88 4.72 1.79 -31.70
N HIS A 89 4.40 1.38 -30.47
CA HIS A 89 5.40 1.14 -29.42
C HIS A 89 6.06 -0.25 -29.45
N SER A 90 5.67 -1.14 -30.36
CA SER A 90 6.33 -2.45 -30.57
C SER A 90 7.22 -2.52 -31.81
N ALA A 91 7.29 -1.45 -32.62
CA ALA A 91 7.95 -1.48 -33.93
C ALA A 91 9.43 -1.93 -33.89
N ASP A 92 10.18 -1.48 -32.88
CA ASP A 92 11.62 -1.79 -32.72
C ASP A 92 11.89 -3.16 -32.06
N LEU A 93 10.89 -3.80 -31.45
CA LEU A 93 10.99 -5.10 -30.77
C LEU A 93 12.10 -5.19 -29.69
N THR A 94 12.34 -4.09 -28.95
CA THR A 94 13.32 -3.96 -27.88
C THR A 94 12.69 -3.81 -26.48
N VAL A 95 13.51 -3.98 -25.43
CA VAL A 95 13.07 -3.73 -24.04
C VAL A 95 12.80 -2.23 -23.84
N GLU A 96 13.63 -1.38 -24.46
CA GLU A 96 13.51 0.08 -24.45
C GLU A 96 12.17 0.56 -25.02
N ALA A 97 11.73 -0.02 -26.15
CA ALA A 97 10.44 0.29 -26.77
C ALA A 97 9.25 -0.14 -25.88
N MET A 98 9.32 -1.32 -25.25
CA MET A 98 8.29 -1.79 -24.33
C MET A 98 8.21 -1.00 -23.01
N MET A 99 9.36 -0.60 -22.45
CA MET A 99 9.44 0.10 -21.14
C MET A 99 9.04 1.57 -21.22
N LEU A 100 9.12 2.19 -22.41
CA LEU A 100 8.75 3.59 -22.67
C LEU A 100 9.45 4.61 -21.75
N ASP A 101 10.71 4.34 -21.41
CA ASP A 101 11.52 5.10 -20.46
C ASP A 101 13.00 5.17 -20.90
N SER A 102 13.63 6.34 -20.75
CA SER A 102 15.02 6.60 -21.13
C SER A 102 16.05 5.76 -20.36
N LYS A 103 15.67 5.19 -19.20
CA LYS A 103 16.47 4.29 -18.37
C LYS A 103 15.96 2.85 -18.39
N ALA A 104 15.20 2.45 -19.40
CA ALA A 104 14.64 1.10 -19.55
C ALA A 104 15.62 -0.03 -19.20
N SER A 105 16.86 0.03 -19.69
CA SER A 105 17.90 -0.99 -19.43
C SER A 105 18.26 -1.11 -17.94
N ASP A 106 18.28 -0.01 -17.18
CA ASP A 106 18.65 -0.02 -15.76
C ASP A 106 17.45 -0.36 -14.88
N LEU A 107 16.27 0.15 -15.20
CA LEU A 107 15.01 -0.25 -14.56
C LEU A 107 14.76 -1.76 -14.73
N ASP A 108 14.98 -2.32 -15.92
CA ASP A 108 14.79 -3.76 -16.18
C ASP A 108 15.76 -4.65 -15.38
N LYS A 109 17.00 -4.21 -15.13
CA LYS A 109 17.99 -4.94 -14.31
C LYS A 109 17.56 -5.05 -12.84
N GLU A 110 16.92 -4.01 -12.29
CA GLU A 110 16.43 -4.03 -10.90
C GLU A 110 15.02 -4.63 -10.78
N GLU A 111 14.10 -4.25 -11.65
CA GLU A 111 12.67 -4.56 -11.47
C GLU A 111 12.29 -5.96 -11.93
N ARG A 112 12.99 -6.52 -12.92
CA ARG A 112 12.69 -7.87 -13.42
C ARG A 112 13.00 -8.95 -12.37
N PRO A 113 14.16 -8.94 -11.68
CA PRO A 113 14.39 -9.83 -10.54
C PRO A 113 13.43 -9.58 -9.37
N GLU A 114 13.07 -8.32 -9.11
CA GLU A 114 12.13 -7.97 -8.03
C GLU A 114 10.74 -8.57 -8.30
N VAL A 115 10.14 -8.32 -9.47
CA VAL A 115 8.85 -8.91 -9.88
C VAL A 115 8.90 -10.44 -9.84
N LEU A 116 9.96 -11.08 -10.33
CA LEU A 116 10.14 -12.53 -10.27
C LEU A 116 10.25 -13.08 -8.84
N SER A 117 10.78 -12.29 -7.90
CA SER A 117 10.88 -12.67 -6.48
C SER A 117 9.55 -12.56 -5.72
N LEU A 118 8.62 -11.75 -6.22
CA LEU A 118 7.27 -11.57 -5.67
C LEU A 118 6.27 -12.64 -6.15
N LEU A 119 6.65 -13.49 -7.12
CA LEU A 119 5.74 -14.51 -7.64
C LEU A 119 5.47 -15.63 -6.63
N PRO A 120 4.20 -16.05 -6.44
CA PRO A 120 3.86 -17.17 -5.57
C PRO A 120 4.40 -18.51 -6.15
N PRO A 121 4.62 -19.56 -5.33
CA PRO A 121 5.33 -20.77 -5.77
C PRO A 121 4.73 -21.43 -7.02
N TYR A 122 5.48 -21.42 -8.11
CA TYR A 122 5.04 -21.85 -9.46
C TYR A 122 5.87 -22.99 -10.09
N GLU A 123 6.82 -23.56 -9.35
CA GLU A 123 7.68 -24.63 -9.86
C GLU A 123 6.90 -25.93 -10.15
N GLY A 124 7.09 -26.49 -11.34
CA GLY A 124 6.34 -27.63 -11.86
C GLY A 124 4.89 -27.34 -12.27
N LYS A 125 4.43 -26.08 -12.19
CA LYS A 125 3.01 -25.70 -12.35
C LYS A 125 2.61 -25.21 -13.75
N SER A 126 1.31 -25.04 -13.99
CA SER A 126 0.71 -24.52 -15.22
C SER A 126 0.49 -23.01 -15.16
N ILE A 127 1.10 -22.26 -16.09
CA ILE A 127 1.16 -20.79 -16.06
C ILE A 127 0.62 -20.18 -17.35
N LEU A 128 -0.11 -19.07 -17.22
CA LEU A 128 -0.49 -18.18 -18.32
C LEU A 128 0.14 -16.81 -18.11
N GLU A 129 1.07 -16.42 -19.00
CA GLU A 129 1.68 -15.09 -19.08
C GLU A 129 0.92 -14.25 -20.11
N LEU A 130 0.37 -13.12 -19.67
CA LEU A 130 -0.51 -12.24 -20.43
C LEU A 130 0.18 -10.89 -20.69
N GLY A 131 0.21 -10.45 -21.95
CA GLY A 131 1.06 -9.32 -22.35
C GLY A 131 2.53 -9.70 -22.28
N ALA A 132 2.87 -10.92 -22.73
CA ALA A 132 4.20 -11.51 -22.61
C ALA A 132 5.30 -10.68 -23.28
N GLY A 133 4.93 -9.80 -24.22
CA GLY A 133 5.87 -8.98 -24.95
C GLY A 133 6.87 -9.82 -25.74
N ILE A 134 8.06 -9.25 -25.93
CA ILE A 134 9.21 -9.95 -26.52
C ILE A 134 9.83 -11.01 -25.57
N GLY A 135 9.22 -11.27 -24.41
CA GLY A 135 9.62 -12.34 -23.48
C GLY A 135 10.59 -11.93 -22.38
N ARG A 136 10.37 -10.76 -21.75
CA ARG A 136 11.15 -10.32 -20.57
C ARG A 136 11.08 -11.34 -19.42
N PHE A 137 9.89 -11.88 -19.16
CA PHE A 137 9.66 -12.84 -18.07
C PHE A 137 9.54 -14.29 -18.56
N THR A 138 8.97 -14.52 -19.76
CA THR A 138 8.80 -15.85 -20.39
C THR A 138 9.98 -16.80 -20.19
N GLY A 139 11.20 -16.36 -20.49
CA GLY A 139 12.41 -17.19 -20.38
C GLY A 139 12.81 -17.57 -18.95
N GLU A 140 12.42 -16.78 -17.94
CA GLU A 140 12.67 -17.09 -16.51
C GLU A 140 11.52 -17.92 -15.90
N LEU A 141 10.28 -17.67 -16.35
CA LEU A 141 9.12 -18.50 -16.02
C LEU A 141 9.32 -19.93 -16.54
N ALA A 142 9.73 -20.08 -17.80
CA ALA A 142 9.93 -21.37 -18.48
C ALA A 142 10.97 -22.27 -17.81
N LYS A 143 11.95 -21.74 -17.08
CA LYS A 143 12.95 -22.53 -16.35
C LYS A 143 12.37 -23.33 -15.18
N LYS A 144 11.23 -22.90 -14.62
CA LYS A 144 10.59 -23.52 -13.44
C LYS A 144 9.19 -24.03 -13.72
N ALA A 145 8.46 -23.44 -14.68
CA ALA A 145 7.10 -23.85 -15.01
C ALA A 145 7.04 -25.29 -15.55
N GLY A 146 6.04 -26.07 -15.11
CA GLY A 146 5.74 -27.35 -15.75
C GLY A 146 5.17 -27.16 -17.15
N GLN A 147 4.32 -26.15 -17.33
CA GLN A 147 3.80 -25.66 -18.61
C GLN A 147 3.64 -24.15 -18.55
N LEU A 148 3.97 -23.44 -19.63
CA LEU A 148 3.78 -22.00 -19.77
C LEU A 148 3.05 -21.71 -21.09
N ILE A 149 2.05 -20.83 -21.04
CA ILE A 149 1.43 -20.22 -22.22
C ILE A 149 1.82 -18.74 -22.19
N ALA A 150 2.56 -18.28 -23.19
CA ALA A 150 2.89 -16.88 -23.41
C ALA A 150 1.92 -16.29 -24.44
N LEU A 151 1.21 -15.23 -24.06
CA LEU A 151 0.15 -14.60 -24.84
C LEU A 151 0.45 -13.11 -25.04
N ASP A 152 0.39 -12.65 -26.29
CA ASP A 152 0.40 -11.24 -26.66
C ASP A 152 -0.57 -10.99 -27.82
N PHE A 153 -1.07 -9.76 -27.99
CA PHE A 153 -2.00 -9.38 -29.05
C PHE A 153 -1.33 -8.78 -30.29
N ILE A 154 -0.01 -8.52 -30.23
CA ILE A 154 0.81 -8.07 -31.37
C ILE A 154 1.60 -9.25 -31.95
N GLU A 155 1.30 -9.62 -33.20
CA GLU A 155 1.84 -10.84 -33.81
C GLU A 155 3.37 -10.84 -33.98
N SER A 156 3.98 -9.69 -34.30
CA SER A 156 5.43 -9.54 -34.40
C SER A 156 6.15 -9.68 -33.05
N VAL A 157 5.48 -9.28 -31.97
CA VAL A 157 5.99 -9.32 -30.60
C VAL A 157 6.03 -10.76 -30.08
N ILE A 158 4.92 -11.50 -30.23
CA ILE A 158 4.91 -12.91 -29.80
C ILE A 158 5.81 -13.80 -30.66
N LYS A 159 5.95 -13.52 -31.97
CA LYS A 159 6.95 -14.17 -32.84
C LYS A 159 8.39 -13.84 -32.42
N LYS A 160 8.65 -12.62 -31.94
CA LYS A 160 9.97 -12.26 -31.37
C LYS A 160 10.24 -13.04 -30.08
N ASN A 161 9.23 -13.20 -29.22
CA ASN A 161 9.31 -14.02 -28.02
C ASN A 161 9.60 -15.50 -28.37
N GLU A 162 8.84 -16.09 -29.30
CA GLU A 162 9.04 -17.46 -29.81
C GLU A 162 10.45 -17.65 -30.41
N SER A 163 10.94 -16.69 -31.20
CA SER A 163 12.31 -16.74 -31.75
C SER A 163 13.42 -16.72 -30.69
N THR A 164 13.11 -16.28 -29.47
CA THR A 164 14.04 -16.16 -28.34
C THR A 164 13.90 -17.36 -27.40
N ASN A 165 12.67 -17.71 -27.03
CA ASN A 165 12.34 -18.66 -25.97
C ASN A 165 11.79 -20.01 -26.49
N GLY A 166 11.53 -20.18 -27.78
CA GLY A 166 10.99 -21.42 -28.37
C GLY A 166 11.89 -22.66 -28.28
N HIS A 167 13.09 -22.53 -27.70
CA HIS A 167 13.91 -23.67 -27.30
C HIS A 167 13.39 -24.37 -26.03
N TYR A 168 12.55 -23.69 -25.23
CA TYR A 168 11.85 -24.26 -24.08
C TYR A 168 10.60 -25.04 -24.51
N LYS A 169 10.71 -26.38 -24.52
CA LYS A 169 9.64 -27.31 -24.99
C LYS A 169 8.36 -27.30 -24.15
N ASN A 170 8.37 -26.65 -22.99
CA ASN A 170 7.24 -26.45 -22.08
C ASN A 170 6.48 -25.12 -22.33
N VAL A 171 6.92 -24.30 -23.30
CA VAL A 171 6.27 -23.03 -23.64
C VAL A 171 5.41 -23.17 -24.91
N LYS A 172 4.19 -22.65 -24.85
CA LYS A 172 3.31 -22.42 -26.01
C LYS A 172 3.13 -20.91 -26.22
N PHE A 173 3.32 -20.46 -27.45
CA PHE A 173 3.10 -19.07 -27.85
C PHE A 173 1.70 -18.89 -28.45
N LEU A 174 1.04 -17.76 -28.19
CA LEU A 174 -0.31 -17.47 -28.68
C LEU A 174 -0.47 -15.98 -29.04
N CYS A 175 -0.89 -15.70 -30.28
CA CYS A 175 -1.32 -14.37 -30.68
C CYS A 175 -2.83 -14.23 -30.42
N ALA A 176 -3.24 -13.45 -29.42
CA ALA A 176 -4.65 -13.22 -29.07
C ALA A 176 -4.83 -11.92 -28.27
N ASP A 177 -5.97 -11.24 -28.40
CA ASP A 177 -6.39 -10.21 -27.43
C ASP A 177 -7.00 -10.90 -26.20
N VAL A 178 -6.66 -10.41 -25.01
CA VAL A 178 -7.17 -10.92 -23.74
C VAL A 178 -8.67 -10.69 -23.58
N THR A 179 -9.22 -9.64 -24.17
CA THR A 179 -10.66 -9.32 -24.08
C THR A 179 -11.51 -10.15 -25.05
N SER A 180 -10.89 -10.81 -26.04
CA SER A 180 -11.59 -11.64 -27.03
C SER A 180 -12.46 -12.73 -26.37
N PRO A 181 -13.74 -12.88 -26.76
CA PRO A 181 -14.63 -13.92 -26.23
C PRO A 181 -14.20 -15.33 -26.69
N ASP A 182 -13.48 -15.45 -27.81
CA ASP A 182 -12.96 -16.71 -28.35
C ASP A 182 -11.73 -17.22 -27.58
N LEU A 183 -11.06 -16.36 -26.80
CA LEU A 183 -9.96 -16.76 -25.93
C LEU A 183 -10.51 -17.55 -24.74
N GLN A 184 -10.43 -18.88 -24.82
CA GLN A 184 -10.94 -19.80 -23.82
C GLN A 184 -9.84 -20.75 -23.31
N PHE A 185 -9.71 -20.82 -21.98
CA PHE A 185 -8.94 -21.85 -21.28
C PHE A 185 -9.90 -22.70 -20.43
N SER A 186 -9.55 -23.97 -20.19
CA SER A 186 -10.39 -24.86 -19.39
C SER A 186 -10.51 -24.38 -17.95
N GLU A 187 -11.69 -24.52 -17.37
CA GLU A 187 -11.98 -24.14 -15.98
C GLU A 187 -11.05 -24.87 -15.00
N GLY A 188 -10.46 -24.14 -14.04
CA GLY A 188 -9.54 -24.74 -13.07
C GLY A 188 -8.23 -25.30 -13.64
N SER A 189 -7.84 -25.00 -14.89
CA SER A 189 -6.63 -25.56 -15.51
C SER A 189 -5.33 -24.89 -15.06
N LEU A 190 -5.35 -23.60 -14.71
CA LEU A 190 -4.15 -22.81 -14.41
C LEU A 190 -3.82 -22.78 -12.91
N ASP A 191 -2.52 -22.74 -12.59
CA ASP A 191 -1.99 -22.52 -11.23
C ASP A 191 -1.60 -21.06 -10.97
N LEU A 192 -1.07 -20.38 -11.99
CA LEU A 192 -0.69 -18.97 -11.96
C LEU A 192 -1.13 -18.29 -13.25
N ILE A 193 -1.81 -17.16 -13.11
CA ILE A 193 -1.98 -16.17 -14.18
C ILE A 193 -1.08 -14.99 -13.83
N PHE A 194 -0.24 -14.54 -14.78
CA PHE A 194 0.76 -13.51 -14.57
C PHE A 194 0.66 -12.44 -15.66
N SER A 195 0.62 -11.16 -15.26
CA SER A 195 0.80 -10.01 -16.15
C SER A 195 1.66 -8.91 -15.51
N ASN A 196 2.24 -8.06 -16.33
CA ASN A 196 2.99 -6.89 -15.88
C ASN A 196 2.82 -5.73 -16.88
N TRP A 197 1.93 -4.79 -16.53
CA TRP A 197 1.30 -3.76 -17.37
C TRP A 197 0.36 -4.36 -18.41
N LEU A 198 -0.89 -4.61 -18.03
CA LEU A 198 -1.93 -5.14 -18.91
C LEU A 198 -3.28 -4.44 -18.71
N LEU A 199 -3.79 -4.41 -17.47
CA LEU A 199 -5.13 -3.91 -17.16
C LEU A 199 -5.26 -2.40 -17.38
N MET A 200 -4.14 -1.67 -17.39
CA MET A 200 -4.05 -0.26 -17.82
C MET A 200 -4.28 -0.04 -19.34
N TYR A 201 -4.41 -1.10 -20.14
CA TYR A 201 -4.75 -1.07 -21.58
C TYR A 201 -6.11 -1.74 -21.90
N LEU A 202 -6.90 -1.97 -20.86
CA LEU A 202 -8.30 -2.41 -20.92
C LEU A 202 -9.17 -1.27 -20.39
N SER A 203 -10.35 -1.06 -20.97
CA SER A 203 -11.38 -0.19 -20.39
C SER A 203 -11.92 -0.79 -19.08
N ASP A 204 -12.63 0.02 -18.28
CA ASP A 204 -13.09 -0.40 -16.94
C ASP A 204 -13.92 -1.69 -17.01
N LYS A 205 -14.83 -1.78 -17.98
CA LYS A 205 -15.69 -2.96 -18.16
C LYS A 205 -14.90 -4.19 -18.60
N GLU A 206 -13.91 -4.02 -19.47
CA GLU A 206 -13.02 -5.12 -19.88
C GLU A 206 -12.19 -5.65 -18.70
N VAL A 207 -11.82 -4.80 -17.73
CA VAL A 207 -11.13 -5.27 -16.50
C VAL A 207 -12.07 -6.09 -15.61
N GLU A 208 -13.35 -5.69 -15.46
CA GLU A 208 -14.36 -6.50 -14.74
C GLU A 208 -14.53 -7.89 -15.38
N ASP A 209 -14.86 -7.93 -16.67
CA ASP A 209 -15.20 -9.16 -17.38
C ASP A 209 -13.97 -10.08 -17.53
N PHE A 210 -12.77 -9.51 -17.63
CA PHE A 210 -11.53 -10.27 -17.66
C PHE A 210 -11.12 -10.80 -16.28
N ALA A 211 -11.41 -10.07 -15.19
CA ALA A 211 -11.17 -10.55 -13.84
C ALA A 211 -11.97 -11.83 -13.55
N GLU A 212 -13.29 -11.84 -13.84
CA GLU A 212 -14.12 -13.05 -13.70
C GLU A 212 -13.56 -14.24 -14.50
N ARG A 213 -13.15 -14.01 -15.76
CA ARG A 213 -12.55 -15.04 -16.62
C ARG A 213 -11.24 -15.60 -16.03
N MET A 214 -10.39 -14.75 -15.45
CA MET A 214 -9.19 -15.21 -14.75
C MET A 214 -9.53 -16.05 -13.52
N VAL A 215 -10.50 -15.66 -12.68
CA VAL A 215 -10.95 -16.51 -11.56
C VAL A 215 -11.51 -17.84 -12.07
N LYS A 216 -12.18 -17.84 -13.23
CA LYS A 216 -12.75 -19.06 -13.84
C LYS A 216 -11.69 -20.05 -14.31
N TRP A 217 -10.66 -19.60 -15.02
CA TRP A 217 -9.57 -20.46 -15.53
C TRP A 217 -8.64 -20.99 -14.44
N LEU A 218 -8.56 -20.30 -13.30
CA LEU A 218 -7.67 -20.62 -12.19
C LEU A 218 -8.22 -21.74 -11.29
N ARG A 219 -7.36 -22.64 -10.82
CA ARG A 219 -7.73 -23.66 -9.81
C ARG A 219 -7.87 -23.06 -8.42
N VAL A 220 -8.59 -23.74 -7.54
CA VAL A 220 -8.64 -23.39 -6.11
C VAL A 220 -7.22 -23.53 -5.51
N GLY A 221 -6.78 -22.52 -4.78
CA GLY A 221 -5.41 -22.40 -4.27
C GLY A 221 -4.40 -21.86 -5.29
N GLY A 222 -4.77 -21.71 -6.57
CA GLY A 222 -3.99 -21.02 -7.59
C GLY A 222 -4.04 -19.49 -7.43
N PHE A 223 -3.15 -18.80 -8.16
CA PHE A 223 -2.88 -17.37 -7.99
C PHE A 223 -3.05 -16.52 -9.25
N ILE A 224 -3.35 -15.24 -9.06
CA ILE A 224 -3.23 -14.18 -10.07
C ILE A 224 -2.18 -13.19 -9.58
N PHE A 225 -1.15 -12.92 -10.38
CA PHE A 225 -0.26 -11.79 -10.22
C PHE A 225 -0.55 -10.79 -11.34
N PHE A 226 -0.78 -9.53 -10.98
CA PHE A 226 -0.76 -8.43 -11.95
C PHE A 226 -0.06 -7.21 -11.36
N ARG A 227 0.53 -6.38 -12.22
CA ARG A 227 1.20 -5.13 -11.85
C ARG A 227 0.79 -4.05 -12.84
N GLU A 228 0.38 -2.88 -12.37
CA GLU A 228 -0.06 -1.77 -13.23
C GLU A 228 0.66 -0.45 -12.89
N SER A 229 0.50 0.56 -13.75
CA SER A 229 0.83 1.95 -13.42
C SER A 229 -0.39 2.69 -12.90
N CYS A 230 -0.38 3.07 -11.63
CA CYS A 230 -1.45 3.83 -11.00
C CYS A 230 -1.24 5.35 -11.08
N PHE A 231 -2.34 6.09 -10.92
CA PHE A 231 -2.43 7.57 -10.83
C PHE A 231 -1.97 8.37 -12.06
N HIS A 232 -0.77 8.13 -12.61
CA HIS A 232 -0.24 8.80 -13.79
C HIS A 232 0.87 8.01 -14.50
N GLN A 233 1.28 8.50 -15.68
CA GLN A 233 2.40 7.97 -16.46
C GLN A 233 3.70 7.87 -15.65
N SER A 234 4.43 6.77 -15.84
CA SER A 234 5.72 6.49 -15.19
C SER A 234 6.92 6.73 -16.11
N GLY A 235 6.92 6.12 -17.30
CA GLY A 235 7.99 6.28 -18.30
C GLY A 235 8.07 7.69 -18.89
N ASP A 236 9.26 8.20 -19.14
CA ASP A 236 9.49 9.59 -19.60
C ASP A 236 9.47 9.79 -21.13
N SER A 237 9.34 8.71 -21.92
CA SER A 237 9.34 8.80 -23.38
C SER A 237 8.14 9.59 -23.91
N LYS A 238 8.40 10.44 -24.90
CA LYS A 238 7.38 11.26 -25.59
C LYS A 238 6.43 10.36 -26.39
N ARG A 239 5.14 10.55 -26.20
CA ARG A 239 4.04 9.82 -26.86
C ARG A 239 3.18 10.83 -27.61
N LYS A 240 2.77 10.53 -28.85
CA LYS A 240 1.88 11.42 -29.63
C LYS A 240 0.43 11.32 -29.15
N HIS A 241 0.05 10.12 -28.77
CA HIS A 241 -1.22 9.76 -28.17
C HIS A 241 -0.93 8.76 -27.03
N ASN A 242 -1.76 8.71 -26.00
CA ASN A 242 -1.55 7.84 -24.84
C ASN A 242 -2.92 7.44 -24.25
N PRO A 243 -3.48 6.29 -24.66
CA PRO A 243 -4.80 5.81 -24.21
C PRO A 243 -4.74 5.00 -22.90
N THR A 244 -3.63 5.08 -22.18
CA THR A 244 -3.42 4.26 -20.97
C THR A 244 -4.29 4.74 -19.81
N HIS A 245 -5.02 3.82 -19.19
CA HIS A 245 -5.88 4.07 -18.02
C HIS A 245 -5.08 4.05 -16.71
N TYR A 246 -4.55 5.21 -16.30
CA TYR A 246 -3.80 5.38 -15.05
C TYR A 246 -4.71 5.48 -13.81
N ARG A 247 -5.29 4.34 -13.41
CA ARG A 247 -6.31 4.27 -12.34
C ARG A 247 -5.72 4.38 -10.93
N GLU A 248 -6.57 4.70 -9.97
CA GLU A 248 -6.25 4.57 -8.54
C GLU A 248 -6.20 3.10 -8.10
N PRO A 249 -5.32 2.70 -7.15
CA PRO A 249 -5.19 1.31 -6.69
C PRO A 249 -6.50 0.69 -6.20
N ARG A 250 -7.36 1.49 -5.56
CA ARG A 250 -8.68 1.04 -5.06
C ARG A 250 -9.58 0.48 -6.15
N PHE A 251 -9.42 0.87 -7.43
CA PHE A 251 -10.17 0.31 -8.55
C PHE A 251 -9.87 -1.18 -8.74
N TYR A 252 -8.58 -1.50 -8.92
CA TYR A 252 -8.13 -2.88 -9.13
C TYR A 252 -8.39 -3.73 -7.88
N THR A 253 -8.15 -3.17 -6.70
CA THR A 253 -8.46 -3.81 -5.41
C THR A 253 -9.95 -4.14 -5.28
N LYS A 254 -10.85 -3.22 -5.67
CA LYS A 254 -12.30 -3.43 -5.61
C LYS A 254 -12.77 -4.55 -6.55
N ILE A 255 -12.46 -4.45 -7.85
CA ILE A 255 -12.96 -5.42 -8.86
C ILE A 255 -12.57 -6.85 -8.48
N PHE A 256 -11.28 -7.09 -8.22
CA PHE A 256 -10.81 -8.43 -7.90
C PHE A 256 -11.33 -8.94 -6.55
N LYS A 257 -11.69 -8.05 -5.61
CA LYS A 257 -12.33 -8.43 -4.35
C LYS A 257 -13.81 -8.79 -4.49
N GLU A 258 -14.53 -8.14 -5.42
CA GLU A 258 -15.95 -8.37 -5.69
C GLU A 258 -16.20 -9.53 -6.69
N CYS A 259 -15.15 -10.05 -7.35
CA CYS A 259 -15.23 -11.25 -8.19
C CYS A 259 -15.62 -12.51 -7.39
N HIS A 260 -16.92 -12.82 -7.41
CA HIS A 260 -17.50 -14.05 -6.87
C HIS A 260 -17.95 -14.98 -8.00
N LEU A 261 -17.52 -16.24 -7.96
CA LEU A 261 -17.98 -17.28 -8.89
C LEU A 261 -18.74 -18.38 -8.16
N HIS A 262 -19.62 -19.07 -8.88
CA HIS A 262 -20.26 -20.31 -8.46
C HIS A 262 -19.97 -21.40 -9.49
N ASP A 263 -19.66 -22.62 -9.05
CA ASP A 263 -19.64 -23.78 -9.95
C ASP A 263 -21.03 -24.42 -10.10
N GLY A 264 -21.17 -25.32 -11.07
CA GLY A 264 -22.40 -26.09 -11.31
C GLY A 264 -22.76 -27.09 -10.20
N SER A 265 -21.95 -27.20 -9.14
CA SER A 265 -22.24 -27.97 -7.92
C SER A 265 -22.71 -27.10 -6.75
N GLY A 266 -22.76 -25.77 -6.93
CA GLY A 266 -23.17 -24.81 -5.92
C GLY A 266 -22.04 -24.30 -5.01
N ASN A 267 -20.79 -24.71 -5.22
CA ASN A 267 -19.67 -24.15 -4.47
C ASN A 267 -19.42 -22.70 -4.92
N SER A 268 -19.25 -21.80 -3.96
CA SER A 268 -18.84 -20.41 -4.23
C SER A 268 -17.33 -20.26 -4.06
N PHE A 269 -16.72 -19.42 -4.90
CA PHE A 269 -15.31 -19.06 -4.86
C PHE A 269 -15.15 -17.53 -4.90
N GLU A 270 -14.11 -17.04 -4.23
CA GLU A 270 -13.67 -15.63 -4.30
C GLU A 270 -12.16 -15.56 -4.53
N LEU A 271 -11.67 -14.36 -4.84
CA LEU A 271 -10.25 -14.05 -4.68
C LEU A 271 -9.97 -13.47 -3.29
N SER A 272 -8.83 -13.85 -2.75
CA SER A 272 -8.30 -13.33 -1.50
C SER A 272 -6.93 -12.71 -1.72
N LEU A 273 -6.75 -11.48 -1.25
CA LEU A 273 -5.49 -10.77 -1.39
C LEU A 273 -4.43 -11.45 -0.49
N VAL A 274 -3.26 -11.69 -1.06
CA VAL A 274 -2.10 -12.32 -0.40
C VAL A 274 -0.94 -11.34 -0.30
N GLY A 275 -0.87 -10.37 -1.21
CA GLY A 275 0.05 -9.24 -1.16
C GLY A 275 -0.42 -8.12 -2.08
N CYS A 276 -0.23 -6.87 -1.67
CA CYS A 276 -0.34 -5.69 -2.52
C CYS A 276 0.73 -4.70 -2.08
N LYS A 277 1.67 -4.34 -2.97
CA LYS A 277 2.77 -3.40 -2.66
C LYS A 277 3.29 -2.66 -3.88
N CYS A 278 4.06 -1.61 -3.66
CA CYS A 278 4.81 -0.91 -4.69
C CYS A 278 6.10 -1.66 -5.09
N ILE A 279 6.57 -1.47 -6.33
CA ILE A 279 7.83 -2.02 -6.86
C ILE A 279 8.98 -1.09 -6.47
N GLY A 280 9.84 -1.55 -5.55
CA GLY A 280 10.93 -0.79 -4.95
C GLY A 280 11.96 -0.27 -5.96
N ALA A 281 12.20 -0.98 -7.06
CA ALA A 281 13.04 -0.50 -8.16
C ALA A 281 12.57 0.86 -8.72
N TYR A 282 11.25 1.10 -8.76
CA TYR A 282 10.67 2.37 -9.19
C TYR A 282 10.66 3.42 -8.07
N VAL A 283 10.49 3.00 -6.81
CA VAL A 283 10.67 3.91 -5.66
C VAL A 283 12.10 4.48 -5.67
N ARG A 284 13.12 3.63 -5.82
CA ARG A 284 14.54 4.01 -5.90
C ARG A 284 14.87 4.88 -7.12
N ASN A 285 14.49 4.45 -8.33
CA ASN A 285 14.93 5.11 -9.57
C ASN A 285 14.05 6.28 -10.03
N LYS A 286 12.76 6.27 -9.67
CA LYS A 286 11.73 7.21 -10.18
C LYS A 286 11.04 8.01 -9.07
N ARG A 287 11.38 7.77 -7.79
CA ARG A 287 10.89 8.51 -6.60
C ARG A 287 9.37 8.65 -6.54
N ASN A 288 8.67 7.57 -6.85
CA ASN A 288 7.23 7.46 -6.70
C ASN A 288 6.85 6.00 -6.43
N GLN A 289 5.69 5.78 -5.82
CA GLN A 289 5.22 4.45 -5.40
C GLN A 289 4.17 3.89 -6.37
N ASN A 290 3.94 4.56 -7.51
CA ASN A 290 2.81 4.36 -8.40
C ASN A 290 2.85 3.05 -9.22
N GLN A 291 3.90 2.25 -9.07
CA GLN A 291 4.05 0.95 -9.71
C GLN A 291 3.67 -0.11 -8.71
N ILE A 292 2.43 -0.60 -8.77
CA ILE A 292 1.86 -1.44 -7.73
C ILE A 292 1.53 -2.81 -8.32
N CYS A 293 1.86 -3.87 -7.57
CA CYS A 293 1.52 -5.25 -7.90
C CYS A 293 0.58 -5.85 -6.86
N TRP A 294 -0.33 -6.69 -7.33
CA TRP A 294 -1.26 -7.46 -6.53
C TRP A 294 -1.02 -8.96 -6.71
N ILE A 295 -1.13 -9.71 -5.62
CA ILE A 295 -1.06 -11.16 -5.56
C ILE A 295 -2.38 -11.66 -4.97
N TRP A 296 -3.25 -12.22 -5.81
CA TRP A 296 -4.52 -12.81 -5.39
C TRP A 296 -4.42 -14.34 -5.38
N GLN A 297 -5.14 -14.99 -4.48
CA GLN A 297 -5.33 -16.44 -4.47
C GLN A 297 -6.82 -16.77 -4.54
N LYS A 298 -7.21 -17.70 -5.42
CA LYS A 298 -8.59 -18.21 -5.48
C LYS A 298 -8.85 -19.15 -4.31
N VAL A 299 -9.88 -18.87 -3.53
CA VAL A 299 -10.30 -19.67 -2.37
C VAL A 299 -11.78 -20.05 -2.51
N GLY A 300 -12.21 -21.13 -1.84
CA GLY A 300 -13.64 -21.37 -1.64
C GLY A 300 -14.18 -20.34 -0.65
N SER A 301 -15.37 -19.78 -0.90
CA SER A 301 -15.94 -18.68 -0.11
C SER A 301 -16.29 -19.06 1.34
N GLN A 302 -16.28 -20.36 1.66
CA GLN A 302 -16.41 -20.91 3.02
C GLN A 302 -15.06 -21.21 3.71
N ASN A 303 -13.92 -21.09 3.03
CA ASN A 303 -12.61 -21.24 3.67
C ASN A 303 -12.39 -20.08 4.66
N ASP A 304 -11.96 -20.40 5.88
CA ASP A 304 -11.93 -19.44 6.97
C ASP A 304 -10.81 -18.39 6.81
N ARG A 305 -11.19 -17.26 6.22
CA ARG A 305 -10.57 -15.94 6.46
C ARG A 305 -11.55 -15.00 7.15
N GLY A 306 -12.33 -15.54 8.10
CA GLY A 306 -13.28 -14.79 8.92
C GLY A 306 -12.63 -13.58 9.57
N PHE A 307 -11.37 -13.68 10.01
CA PHE A 307 -10.65 -12.57 10.62
C PHE A 307 -10.37 -11.38 9.67
N GLN A 308 -9.83 -11.60 8.46
CA GLN A 308 -9.61 -10.50 7.51
C GLN A 308 -10.94 -9.85 7.08
N ARG A 309 -11.97 -10.68 6.81
CA ARG A 309 -13.34 -10.18 6.54
C ARG A 309 -13.93 -9.42 7.73
N PHE A 310 -13.65 -9.83 8.97
CA PHE A 310 -14.08 -9.14 10.20
C PHE A 310 -13.38 -7.78 10.35
N LEU A 311 -12.08 -7.70 10.09
CA LEU A 311 -11.36 -6.42 10.07
C LEU A 311 -11.97 -5.47 9.02
N ASP A 312 -12.00 -5.87 7.74
CA ASP A 312 -12.43 -4.98 6.66
C ASP A 312 -13.94 -4.63 6.69
N ASN A 313 -14.81 -5.50 7.22
CA ASN A 313 -16.27 -5.29 7.20
C ASN A 313 -16.86 -4.79 8.54
N VAL A 314 -16.20 -5.03 9.69
CA VAL A 314 -16.74 -4.69 11.02
C VAL A 314 -15.99 -3.55 11.68
N GLN A 315 -14.69 -3.71 11.96
CA GLN A 315 -13.93 -2.73 12.75
C GLN A 315 -13.28 -1.64 11.88
N TYR A 316 -12.75 -2.01 10.72
CA TYR A 316 -11.94 -1.18 9.82
C TYR A 316 -12.55 -1.09 8.40
N LYS A 317 -13.89 -1.05 8.32
CA LYS A 317 -14.59 -0.49 7.15
C LYS A 317 -14.10 0.95 6.91
N SER A 318 -14.08 1.44 5.67
CA SER A 318 -13.43 2.73 5.35
C SER A 318 -13.98 3.94 6.13
N SER A 319 -15.29 4.00 6.40
CA SER A 319 -15.87 5.03 7.28
C SER A 319 -15.50 4.84 8.76
N GLY A 320 -15.25 3.60 9.18
CA GLY A 320 -14.69 3.25 10.49
C GLY A 320 -13.25 3.73 10.65
N ILE A 321 -12.43 3.61 9.60
CA ILE A 321 -11.06 4.14 9.58
C ILE A 321 -11.08 5.67 9.68
N LEU A 322 -11.82 6.34 8.79
CA LEU A 322 -11.89 7.81 8.76
C LEU A 322 -12.47 8.42 10.05
N ARG A 323 -13.47 7.78 10.67
CA ARG A 323 -13.98 8.24 11.97
C ARG A 323 -13.00 7.98 13.13
N TYR A 324 -12.16 6.93 13.07
CA TYR A 324 -11.07 6.75 14.05
C TYR A 324 -9.96 7.80 13.86
N GLU A 325 -9.56 8.08 12.62
CA GLU A 325 -8.62 9.16 12.31
C GLU A 325 -9.09 10.53 12.81
N ARG A 326 -10.39 10.83 12.69
CA ARG A 326 -10.96 12.07 13.25
C ARG A 326 -10.75 12.22 14.76
N VAL A 327 -10.65 11.11 15.50
CA VAL A 327 -10.51 11.09 16.97
C VAL A 327 -9.05 11.04 17.40
N PHE A 328 -8.24 10.19 16.77
CA PHE A 328 -6.82 10.00 17.11
C PHE A 328 -5.90 11.06 16.50
N GLY A 329 -6.30 11.68 15.39
CA GLY A 329 -5.52 12.66 14.63
C GLY A 329 -5.09 12.15 13.24
N GLU A 330 -4.86 13.10 12.33
CA GLU A 330 -4.47 12.87 10.93
C GLU A 330 -3.29 11.88 10.81
N GLY A 331 -3.49 10.82 10.04
CA GLY A 331 -2.54 9.73 9.83
C GLY A 331 -2.60 8.57 10.84
N PHE A 332 -3.39 8.67 11.92
CA PHE A 332 -3.36 7.71 13.02
C PHE A 332 -4.70 7.01 13.28
N VAL A 333 -4.63 5.74 13.67
CA VAL A 333 -5.77 4.89 14.07
C VAL A 333 -5.57 4.27 15.47
N SER A 334 -4.65 4.83 16.26
CA SER A 334 -4.20 4.32 17.56
C SER A 334 -3.94 5.43 18.57
N THR A 335 -3.85 5.03 19.84
CA THR A 335 -3.95 5.88 21.04
C THR A 335 -3.04 7.12 21.00
N GLY A 336 -3.64 8.33 21.05
CA GLY A 336 -2.93 9.60 21.17
C GLY A 336 -2.19 10.09 19.92
N GLY A 337 -2.33 9.39 18.79
CA GLY A 337 -1.85 9.81 17.48
C GLY A 337 -0.39 10.24 17.44
N ILE A 338 -0.15 11.46 16.95
CA ILE A 338 1.20 12.00 16.73
C ILE A 338 1.99 12.24 18.03
N ASP A 339 1.34 12.51 19.16
CA ASP A 339 2.04 12.84 20.42
C ASP A 339 2.71 11.61 21.04
N THR A 340 1.95 10.52 21.17
CA THR A 340 2.46 9.23 21.67
C THR A 340 3.45 8.61 20.69
N THR A 341 3.23 8.80 19.38
CA THR A 341 4.17 8.40 18.33
C THR A 341 5.52 9.11 18.47
N LYS A 342 5.53 10.44 18.68
CA LYS A 342 6.76 11.19 18.97
C LYS A 342 7.47 10.67 20.22
N GLU A 343 6.74 10.47 21.32
CA GLU A 343 7.34 9.96 22.58
C GLU A 343 7.96 8.56 22.39
N PHE A 344 7.28 7.66 21.70
CA PHE A 344 7.70 6.26 21.57
C PHE A 344 8.82 6.11 20.55
N VAL A 345 8.75 6.79 19.40
CA VAL A 345 9.82 6.79 18.39
C VAL A 345 11.09 7.42 18.94
N GLN A 346 11.00 8.41 19.83
CA GLN A 346 12.20 8.98 20.48
C GLN A 346 12.98 7.92 21.30
N LYS A 347 12.30 6.92 21.90
CA LYS A 347 12.93 5.82 22.66
C LYS A 347 13.66 4.81 21.75
N LEU A 348 13.30 4.74 20.47
CA LEU A 348 14.01 3.92 19.48
C LEU A 348 15.42 4.46 19.20
N GLU A 349 15.61 5.78 19.32
CA GLU A 349 16.86 6.46 18.97
C GLU A 349 17.30 6.19 17.53
N LEU A 350 16.37 6.28 16.56
CA LEU A 350 16.62 5.99 15.15
C LEU A 350 17.82 6.78 14.56
N LYS A 351 18.42 6.20 13.52
CA LYS A 351 19.58 6.74 12.78
C LYS A 351 19.32 6.64 11.26
N PRO A 352 19.77 7.62 10.46
CA PRO A 352 19.66 7.58 9.01
C PRO A 352 20.16 6.27 8.40
N GLY A 353 19.41 5.73 7.44
CA GLY A 353 19.71 4.46 6.77
C GLY A 353 19.42 3.19 7.56
N GLN A 354 18.85 3.27 8.76
CA GLN A 354 18.27 2.09 9.43
C GLN A 354 16.96 1.65 8.75
N LYS A 355 16.63 0.37 8.87
CA LYS A 355 15.37 -0.21 8.39
C LYS A 355 14.45 -0.61 9.53
N VAL A 356 13.20 -0.14 9.47
CA VAL A 356 12.12 -0.39 10.43
C VAL A 356 11.06 -1.29 9.79
N LEU A 357 10.52 -2.24 10.55
CA LEU A 357 9.26 -2.92 10.24
C LEU A 357 8.16 -2.36 11.15
N ASP A 358 7.09 -1.78 10.60
CA ASP A 358 5.87 -1.49 11.35
C ASP A 358 4.85 -2.63 11.13
N VAL A 359 4.41 -3.23 12.23
CA VAL A 359 3.44 -4.34 12.23
C VAL A 359 2.10 -3.82 12.74
N GLY A 360 1.20 -3.51 11.80
CA GLY A 360 -0.04 -2.78 12.05
C GLY A 360 0.03 -1.31 11.66
N CYS A 361 0.71 -0.98 10.55
CA CYS A 361 0.94 0.41 10.12
C CYS A 361 -0.34 1.21 9.85
N GLY A 362 -1.49 0.55 9.68
CA GLY A 362 -2.77 1.22 9.42
C GLY A 362 -2.71 2.11 8.18
N ILE A 363 -3.01 3.39 8.36
CA ILE A 363 -3.02 4.41 7.29
C ILE A 363 -1.69 5.18 7.12
N GLY A 364 -0.59 4.69 7.73
CA GLY A 364 0.78 5.10 7.41
C GLY A 364 1.38 6.26 8.21
N GLY A 365 0.62 6.93 9.09
CA GLY A 365 1.10 8.14 9.78
C GLY A 365 2.30 7.93 10.71
N GLY A 366 2.48 6.72 11.25
CA GLY A 366 3.67 6.34 12.01
C GLY A 366 4.90 6.21 11.12
N ASP A 367 4.73 5.53 9.98
CA ASP A 367 5.76 5.25 8.98
C ASP A 367 6.28 6.54 8.33
N PHE A 368 5.37 7.42 7.89
CA PHE A 368 5.74 8.72 7.32
C PHE A 368 6.49 9.57 8.35
N TYR A 369 6.00 9.64 9.59
CA TYR A 369 6.68 10.37 10.66
C TYR A 369 8.11 9.84 10.90
N MET A 370 8.29 8.51 10.97
CA MET A 370 9.61 7.91 11.14
C MET A 370 10.54 8.21 9.96
N ALA A 371 10.10 7.96 8.72
CA ALA A 371 10.91 8.14 7.54
C ALA A 371 11.31 9.61 7.31
N GLU A 372 10.38 10.56 7.46
CA GLU A 372 10.64 12.00 7.24
C GLU A 372 11.53 12.63 8.32
N ASN A 373 11.43 12.19 9.58
CA ASN A 373 12.12 12.85 10.70
C ASN A 373 13.46 12.18 11.05
N PHE A 374 13.71 10.95 10.62
CA PHE A 374 14.90 10.17 10.97
C PHE A 374 15.67 9.59 9.76
N ASP A 375 15.20 9.80 8.53
CA ASP A 375 15.84 9.33 7.27
C ASP A 375 16.02 7.79 7.24
N VAL A 376 14.98 7.07 7.65
CA VAL A 376 14.94 5.60 7.74
C VAL A 376 14.09 4.98 6.63
N ASP A 377 14.44 3.75 6.25
CA ASP A 377 13.59 2.87 5.43
C ASP A 377 12.49 2.25 6.32
N VAL A 378 11.22 2.52 6.05
CA VAL A 378 10.11 1.87 6.77
C VAL A 378 9.39 0.86 5.87
N VAL A 379 9.14 -0.33 6.41
CA VAL A 379 8.32 -1.39 5.80
C VAL A 379 7.07 -1.53 6.66
N GLY A 380 5.94 -0.97 6.21
CA GLY A 380 4.67 -1.06 6.91
C GLY A 380 3.85 -2.26 6.43
N ILE A 381 3.37 -3.09 7.35
CA ILE A 381 2.42 -4.18 7.04
C ILE A 381 1.12 -4.07 7.84
N ASP A 382 0.00 -4.38 7.18
CA ASP A 382 -1.32 -4.51 7.80
C ASP A 382 -2.12 -5.62 7.08
N LEU A 383 -3.06 -6.25 7.78
CA LEU A 383 -3.93 -7.28 7.22
C LEU A 383 -5.17 -6.67 6.53
N SER A 384 -5.59 -5.46 6.93
CA SER A 384 -6.72 -4.76 6.34
C SER A 384 -6.36 -4.19 4.97
N ILE A 385 -7.18 -4.53 3.98
CA ILE A 385 -7.03 -4.03 2.61
C ILE A 385 -7.35 -2.53 2.56
N ASN A 386 -8.31 -2.08 3.39
CA ASN A 386 -8.71 -0.67 3.48
C ASN A 386 -7.58 0.21 4.05
N MET A 387 -6.88 -0.28 5.10
CA MET A 387 -5.75 0.42 5.72
C MET A 387 -4.62 0.71 4.71
N ILE A 388 -4.09 -0.35 4.08
CA ILE A 388 -3.01 -0.22 3.10
C ILE A 388 -3.43 0.58 1.86
N SER A 389 -4.70 0.55 1.48
CA SER A 389 -5.21 1.39 0.38
C SER A 389 -5.07 2.88 0.71
N PHE A 390 -5.45 3.31 1.92
CA PHE A 390 -5.22 4.69 2.36
C PHE A 390 -3.73 5.03 2.52
N ALA A 391 -2.92 4.10 3.04
CA ALA A 391 -1.48 4.31 3.21
C ALA A 391 -0.76 4.53 1.86
N LEU A 392 -1.05 3.69 0.86
CA LEU A 392 -0.54 3.83 -0.52
C LEU A 392 -1.03 5.12 -1.21
N GLU A 393 -2.27 5.56 -0.93
CA GLU A 393 -2.80 6.83 -1.44
C GLU A 393 -2.09 8.05 -0.82
N ARG A 394 -1.77 7.99 0.48
CA ARG A 394 -1.07 9.08 1.20
C ARG A 394 0.41 9.16 0.87
N ALA A 395 1.02 8.05 0.46
CA ALA A 395 2.42 7.98 0.03
C ALA A 395 2.69 8.65 -1.33
N ILE A 396 1.65 9.04 -2.09
CA ILE A 396 1.81 9.67 -3.41
C ILE A 396 2.53 11.02 -3.26
N GLY A 397 3.66 11.18 -3.95
CA GLY A 397 4.41 12.44 -4.00
C GLY A 397 5.26 12.74 -2.76
N LEU A 398 5.21 11.91 -1.71
CA LEU A 398 6.15 11.98 -0.60
C LEU A 398 7.55 11.52 -1.06
N ASN A 399 8.59 12.21 -0.60
CA ASN A 399 10.00 11.89 -0.88
C ASN A 399 10.65 11.16 0.33
N CYS A 400 9.87 10.37 1.07
CA CYS A 400 10.32 9.57 2.20
C CYS A 400 10.43 8.07 1.84
N SER A 401 11.31 7.32 2.49
CA SER A 401 11.54 5.89 2.20
C SER A 401 10.55 5.01 2.98
N VAL A 402 9.37 4.80 2.42
CA VAL A 402 8.32 3.92 3.00
C VAL A 402 7.81 2.96 1.93
N GLU A 403 7.66 1.68 2.27
CA GLU A 403 6.89 0.72 1.46
C GLU A 403 5.78 0.08 2.30
N PHE A 404 4.60 -0.11 1.71
CA PHE A 404 3.43 -0.73 2.35
C PHE A 404 3.08 -2.06 1.71
N GLU A 405 2.70 -3.06 2.52
CA GLU A 405 2.23 -4.36 2.04
C GLU A 405 1.00 -4.89 2.81
N VAL A 406 -0.05 -5.32 2.08
CA VAL A 406 -1.14 -6.13 2.68
C VAL A 406 -0.58 -7.50 3.06
N ALA A 407 -0.39 -7.77 4.35
CA ALA A 407 0.19 -9.02 4.83
C ALA A 407 -0.32 -9.45 6.22
N ASP A 408 -0.54 -10.74 6.38
CA ASP A 408 -0.79 -11.37 7.68
C ASP A 408 0.55 -11.56 8.43
N CYS A 409 0.81 -10.77 9.47
CA CYS A 409 2.07 -10.83 10.23
C CYS A 409 2.34 -12.19 10.91
N THR A 410 1.33 -13.05 11.09
CA THR A 410 1.51 -14.41 11.63
C THR A 410 1.98 -15.42 10.59
N LYS A 411 1.87 -15.08 9.29
CA LYS A 411 2.19 -15.96 8.14
C LYS A 411 3.29 -15.39 7.23
N LYS A 412 3.46 -14.06 7.21
CA LYS A 412 4.55 -13.37 6.53
C LYS A 412 5.90 -13.86 7.07
N THR A 413 6.89 -13.94 6.20
CA THR A 413 8.28 -14.22 6.57
C THR A 413 9.21 -13.19 5.96
N TYR A 414 10.27 -12.85 6.70
CA TYR A 414 11.39 -12.05 6.25
C TYR A 414 12.69 -12.83 6.49
N PRO A 415 13.79 -12.50 5.79
CA PRO A 415 15.11 -13.04 6.11
C PRO A 415 15.51 -12.73 7.55
N GLU A 416 16.33 -13.59 8.16
CA GLU A 416 16.84 -13.34 9.51
C GLU A 416 17.80 -12.13 9.50
N ASN A 417 17.73 -11.29 10.54
CA ASN A 417 18.57 -10.11 10.72
C ASN A 417 18.38 -9.03 9.62
N THR A 418 17.14 -8.82 9.17
CA THR A 418 16.76 -7.80 8.17
C THR A 418 16.60 -6.39 8.77
N PHE A 419 15.96 -6.27 9.93
CA PHE A 419 15.51 -4.97 10.48
C PHE A 419 16.37 -4.49 11.64
N ASP A 420 16.61 -3.18 11.73
CA ASP A 420 17.25 -2.55 12.89
C ASP A 420 16.24 -2.29 14.01
N VAL A 421 14.97 -2.05 13.64
CA VAL A 421 13.85 -1.91 14.56
C VAL A 421 12.62 -2.69 14.08
N ILE A 422 11.90 -3.32 15.00
CA ILE A 422 10.50 -3.74 14.81
C ILE A 422 9.62 -2.89 15.72
N TYR A 423 8.56 -2.33 15.14
CA TYR A 423 7.63 -1.39 15.78
C TYR A 423 6.19 -1.90 15.58
N SER A 424 5.30 -1.61 16.53
CA SER A 424 3.87 -1.95 16.43
C SER A 424 3.05 -1.09 17.42
N ARG A 425 1.83 -0.71 17.03
CA ARG A 425 1.02 0.27 17.77
C ARG A 425 -0.45 -0.13 17.87
N ASP A 426 -0.81 -0.66 19.05
CA ASP A 426 -2.16 -1.08 19.41
C ASP A 426 -2.72 -2.13 18.41
N THR A 427 -1.86 -3.03 17.96
CA THR A 427 -2.12 -4.03 16.90
C THR A 427 -2.11 -5.47 17.41
N ILE A 428 -1.27 -5.79 18.40
CA ILE A 428 -0.95 -7.18 18.73
C ILE A 428 -2.03 -7.82 19.65
N LEU A 429 -2.96 -7.03 20.19
CA LEU A 429 -4.22 -7.46 20.79
C LEU A 429 -5.07 -8.33 19.85
N HIS A 430 -4.92 -8.18 18.53
CA HIS A 430 -5.59 -9.00 17.51
C HIS A 430 -4.98 -10.40 17.37
N ILE A 431 -3.71 -10.57 17.76
CA ILE A 431 -2.91 -11.77 17.47
C ILE A 431 -3.00 -12.76 18.63
N GLN A 432 -3.44 -13.98 18.33
CA GLN A 432 -3.75 -15.02 19.32
C GLN A 432 -2.50 -15.80 19.81
N ASP A 433 -1.51 -16.03 18.94
CA ASP A 433 -0.22 -16.64 19.31
C ASP A 433 0.89 -15.56 19.30
N LYS A 434 0.84 -14.68 20.30
CA LYS A 434 1.88 -13.67 20.55
C LYS A 434 3.28 -14.31 20.72
N PRO A 435 3.46 -15.44 21.44
CA PRO A 435 4.75 -16.11 21.52
C PRO A 435 5.34 -16.53 20.17
N ALA A 436 4.54 -17.00 19.21
CA ALA A 436 5.02 -17.31 17.86
C ALA A 436 5.43 -16.05 17.09
N LEU A 437 4.62 -14.99 17.17
CA LEU A 437 4.96 -13.70 16.54
C LEU A 437 6.26 -13.12 17.10
N PHE A 438 6.48 -13.16 18.41
CA PHE A 438 7.70 -12.65 19.03
C PHE A 438 8.94 -13.48 18.68
N ARG A 439 8.83 -14.82 18.55
CA ARG A 439 9.91 -15.66 18.01
C ARG A 439 10.25 -15.33 16.56
N SER A 440 9.27 -14.93 15.75
CA SER A 440 9.50 -14.41 14.40
C SER A 440 10.17 -13.04 14.40
N PHE A 441 9.71 -12.11 15.26
CA PHE A 441 10.36 -10.80 15.43
C PHE A 441 11.83 -10.94 15.83
N TYR A 442 12.15 -11.80 16.80
CA TYR A 442 13.53 -12.05 17.23
C TYR A 442 14.43 -12.57 16.11
N LYS A 443 13.87 -13.34 15.15
CA LYS A 443 14.60 -13.77 13.95
C LYS A 443 14.82 -12.63 12.96
N TRP A 444 13.79 -11.85 12.65
CA TRP A 444 13.86 -10.79 11.62
C TRP A 444 14.67 -9.56 12.08
N LEU A 445 14.74 -9.29 13.38
CA LEU A 445 15.54 -8.23 13.96
C LEU A 445 17.05 -8.55 13.90
N LYS A 446 17.91 -7.55 13.68
CA LYS A 446 19.37 -7.65 13.72
C LYS A 446 19.89 -7.79 15.16
N PRO A 447 21.08 -8.38 15.38
CA PRO A 447 21.85 -8.17 16.60
C PRO A 447 22.13 -6.68 16.80
N GLY A 448 21.97 -6.19 18.02
CA GLY A 448 21.95 -4.76 18.37
C GLY A 448 20.64 -4.03 18.06
N GLY A 449 19.65 -4.69 17.44
CA GLY A 449 18.36 -4.09 17.11
C GLY A 449 17.40 -3.98 18.30
N LYS A 450 16.35 -3.16 18.16
CA LYS A 450 15.29 -2.95 19.16
C LYS A 450 13.92 -3.43 18.68
N VAL A 451 13.08 -3.90 19.60
CA VAL A 451 11.63 -4.03 19.39
C VAL A 451 10.90 -3.03 20.30
N LEU A 452 9.87 -2.36 19.79
CA LEU A 452 8.97 -1.49 20.57
C LEU A 452 7.51 -1.77 20.18
N ILE A 453 6.67 -2.01 21.18
CA ILE A 453 5.25 -2.31 21.00
C ILE A 453 4.43 -1.47 22.00
N SER A 454 3.43 -0.71 21.54
CA SER A 454 2.29 -0.37 22.43
C SER A 454 1.15 -1.34 22.16
N ASP A 455 0.47 -1.81 23.22
CA ASP A 455 -0.67 -2.72 23.03
C ASP A 455 -1.72 -2.62 24.13
N TYR A 456 -2.95 -3.01 23.81
CA TYR A 456 -4.00 -3.12 24.81
C TYR A 456 -3.75 -4.35 25.67
N CYS A 457 -3.92 -4.17 26.97
CA CYS A 457 -3.70 -5.19 28.00
C CYS A 457 -4.94 -5.27 28.91
N LYS A 458 -4.91 -6.21 29.85
CA LYS A 458 -5.88 -6.31 30.95
C LYS A 458 -5.17 -6.44 32.30
N SER A 459 -5.92 -6.37 33.40
CA SER A 459 -5.41 -6.75 34.72
C SER A 459 -5.18 -8.27 34.84
N ALA A 460 -4.36 -8.66 35.82
CA ALA A 460 -4.21 -10.06 36.21
C ALA A 460 -5.52 -10.60 36.82
N GLY A 461 -5.86 -11.85 36.50
CA GLY A 461 -7.13 -12.48 36.89
C GLY A 461 -8.23 -12.40 35.81
N THR A 462 -9.47 -12.66 36.25
CA THR A 462 -10.66 -12.75 35.38
C THR A 462 -11.30 -11.38 35.18
N PRO A 463 -11.60 -10.95 33.92
CA PRO A 463 -12.33 -9.71 33.65
C PRO A 463 -13.80 -9.79 34.11
N SER A 464 -14.46 -8.64 34.25
CA SER A 464 -15.92 -8.56 34.38
C SER A 464 -16.65 -9.22 33.20
N PRO A 465 -17.91 -9.68 33.35
CA PRO A 465 -18.72 -10.15 32.22
C PRO A 465 -18.81 -9.14 31.07
N GLU A 466 -18.90 -7.85 31.40
CA GLU A 466 -18.98 -6.74 30.45
C GLU A 466 -17.68 -6.57 29.66
N PHE A 467 -16.51 -6.63 30.33
CA PHE A 467 -15.23 -6.58 29.64
C PHE A 467 -14.93 -7.87 28.88
N ALA A 468 -15.31 -9.04 29.41
CA ALA A 468 -15.20 -10.33 28.72
C ALA A 468 -15.98 -10.36 27.40
N GLU A 469 -17.21 -9.85 27.39
CA GLU A 469 -18.00 -9.77 26.16
C GLU A 469 -17.44 -8.72 25.19
N TYR A 470 -16.89 -7.59 25.67
CA TYR A 470 -16.16 -6.64 24.80
C TYR A 470 -14.94 -7.27 24.12
N ILE A 471 -14.11 -8.00 24.88
CA ILE A 471 -12.94 -8.74 24.39
C ILE A 471 -13.37 -9.73 23.31
N LYS A 472 -14.40 -10.54 23.60
CA LYS A 472 -14.99 -11.53 22.69
C LYS A 472 -15.61 -10.90 21.43
N GLN A 473 -16.34 -9.79 21.55
CA GLN A 473 -16.93 -9.07 20.42
C GLN A 473 -15.87 -8.46 19.49
N ARG A 474 -14.68 -8.15 20.02
CA ARG A 474 -13.53 -7.65 19.25
C ARG A 474 -12.56 -8.72 18.76
N GLY A 475 -12.69 -9.96 19.25
CA GLY A 475 -11.74 -11.04 18.97
C GLY A 475 -10.36 -10.82 19.60
N TYR A 476 -10.25 -9.97 20.62
CA TYR A 476 -8.96 -9.63 21.23
C TYR A 476 -8.44 -10.76 22.13
N ASP A 477 -7.13 -10.98 22.07
CA ASP A 477 -6.37 -11.74 23.07
C ASP A 477 -5.61 -10.75 23.96
N LEU A 478 -6.03 -10.58 25.22
CA LEU A 478 -5.48 -9.60 26.15
C LEU A 478 -4.75 -10.27 27.33
N HIS A 479 -3.50 -9.88 27.53
CA HIS A 479 -2.64 -10.31 28.64
C HIS A 479 -2.44 -9.18 29.64
N ASP A 480 -1.92 -9.49 30.82
CA ASP A 480 -1.38 -8.44 31.71
C ASP A 480 0.03 -8.02 31.29
N VAL A 481 0.40 -6.78 31.62
CA VAL A 481 1.67 -6.15 31.20
C VAL A 481 2.89 -6.97 31.62
N LYS A 482 2.85 -7.66 32.78
CA LYS A 482 3.97 -8.49 33.22
C LYS A 482 4.07 -9.78 32.40
N SER A 483 2.96 -10.47 32.19
CA SER A 483 2.91 -11.68 31.35
C SER A 483 3.29 -11.37 29.89
N TYR A 484 2.89 -10.21 29.38
CA TYR A 484 3.27 -9.73 28.04
C TYR A 484 4.79 -9.50 27.93
N GLY A 485 5.41 -8.83 28.91
CA GLY A 485 6.87 -8.69 28.99
C GLY A 485 7.59 -10.04 29.09
N GLN A 486 7.05 -10.99 29.86
CA GLN A 486 7.62 -12.34 29.96
C GLN A 486 7.61 -13.06 28.60
N MET A 487 6.55 -12.93 27.80
CA MET A 487 6.49 -13.54 26.46
C MET A 487 7.56 -13.01 25.49
N LEU A 488 8.05 -11.78 25.67
CA LEU A 488 9.20 -11.26 24.91
C LEU A 488 10.52 -11.90 25.41
N GLY A 489 10.72 -12.00 26.73
CA GLY A 489 11.89 -12.68 27.30
C GLY A 489 11.96 -14.16 26.89
N ASP A 490 10.82 -14.86 26.93
CA ASP A 490 10.69 -16.27 26.53
C ASP A 490 10.90 -16.49 25.02
N ALA A 491 10.73 -15.44 24.20
CA ALA A 491 11.07 -15.46 22.78
C ALA A 491 12.57 -15.21 22.49
N GLY A 492 13.36 -14.86 23.53
CA GLY A 492 14.80 -14.63 23.46
C GLY A 492 15.24 -13.17 23.58
N PHE A 493 14.33 -12.22 23.77
CA PHE A 493 14.69 -10.80 23.84
C PHE A 493 15.41 -10.40 25.14
N ASP A 494 16.40 -9.53 24.99
CA ASP A 494 17.23 -8.93 26.03
C ASP A 494 16.66 -7.61 26.57
N ASP A 495 16.99 -7.28 27.81
CA ASP A 495 16.75 -5.98 28.45
C ASP A 495 15.28 -5.53 28.38
N VAL A 496 14.35 -6.47 28.54
CA VAL A 496 12.90 -6.26 28.40
C VAL A 496 12.37 -5.27 29.45
N ILE A 497 11.87 -4.15 28.95
CA ILE A 497 11.09 -3.13 29.66
C ILE A 497 9.61 -3.37 29.36
N ALA A 498 8.78 -3.38 30.40
CA ALA A 498 7.32 -3.48 30.31
C ALA A 498 6.67 -2.43 31.23
N GLU A 499 6.28 -1.29 30.65
CA GLU A 499 5.67 -0.15 31.33
C GLU A 499 4.13 -0.27 31.26
N ASP A 500 3.43 -0.25 32.40
CA ASP A 500 1.98 0.02 32.42
C ASP A 500 1.78 1.53 32.28
N ARG A 501 1.10 1.93 31.20
CA ARG A 501 0.81 3.33 30.84
C ARG A 501 -0.67 3.66 30.89
N THR A 502 -1.45 2.91 31.67
CA THR A 502 -2.91 3.12 31.77
C THR A 502 -3.26 4.54 32.24
N ASP A 503 -2.45 5.16 33.10
CA ASP A 503 -2.67 6.55 33.54
C ASP A 503 -2.50 7.57 32.40
N GLN A 504 -1.57 7.33 31.48
CA GLN A 504 -1.42 8.12 30.25
C GLN A 504 -2.57 7.82 29.28
N PHE A 505 -3.00 6.55 29.18
CA PHE A 505 -4.14 6.16 28.36
C PHE A 505 -5.44 6.85 28.81
N ILE A 506 -5.70 6.94 30.11
CA ILE A 506 -6.85 7.67 30.66
C ILE A 506 -6.81 9.15 30.27
N GLN A 507 -5.65 9.82 30.43
CA GLN A 507 -5.48 11.23 30.04
C GLN A 507 -5.70 11.45 28.54
N VAL A 508 -5.18 10.54 27.71
CA VAL A 508 -5.35 10.57 26.25
C VAL A 508 -6.80 10.35 25.86
N LEU A 509 -7.47 9.35 26.43
CA LEU A 509 -8.89 9.06 26.18
C LEU A 509 -9.80 10.23 26.57
N GLN A 510 -9.57 10.87 27.72
CA GLN A 510 -10.35 12.04 28.12
C GLN A 510 -10.15 13.18 27.13
N ARG A 511 -8.90 13.48 26.75
CA ARG A 511 -8.56 14.53 25.77
C ARG A 511 -9.17 14.29 24.38
N GLU A 512 -9.16 13.04 23.92
CA GLU A 512 -9.78 12.61 22.66
C GLU A 512 -11.31 12.78 22.71
N LEU A 513 -11.94 12.37 23.82
CA LEU A 513 -13.38 12.53 24.05
C LEU A 513 -13.79 14.01 24.13
N ASP A 514 -13.09 14.81 24.95
CA ASP A 514 -13.32 16.26 25.09
C ASP A 514 -13.27 16.99 23.75
N ALA A 515 -12.36 16.56 22.85
CA ALA A 515 -12.25 17.13 21.51
C ALA A 515 -13.45 16.78 20.61
N VAL A 516 -13.91 15.53 20.65
CA VAL A 516 -15.09 15.06 19.89
C VAL A 516 -16.37 15.72 20.38
N GLU A 517 -16.59 15.79 21.70
CA GLU A 517 -17.80 16.41 22.26
C GLU A 517 -17.85 17.92 21.99
N LYS A 518 -16.69 18.59 22.01
CA LYS A 518 -16.56 20.02 21.69
C LYS A 518 -16.84 20.36 20.23
N ASP A 519 -16.51 19.47 19.30
CA ASP A 519 -16.70 19.66 17.85
C ASP A 519 -17.85 18.80 17.28
N LYS A 520 -18.80 18.42 18.15
CA LYS A 520 -19.94 17.52 17.84
C LYS A 520 -20.62 17.81 16.51
N ASP A 521 -20.99 19.08 16.27
CA ASP A 521 -21.78 19.45 15.09
C ASP A 521 -20.98 19.27 13.79
N ALA A 522 -19.66 19.48 13.82
CA ALA A 522 -18.77 19.22 12.68
C ALA A 522 -18.52 17.72 12.49
N PHE A 523 -18.38 16.96 13.59
CA PHE A 523 -18.28 15.50 13.53
C PHE A 523 -19.54 14.87 12.92
N ILE A 524 -20.73 15.30 13.34
CA ILE A 524 -22.02 14.80 12.81
C ILE A 524 -22.22 15.22 11.35
N TYR A 525 -21.76 16.41 10.95
CA TYR A 525 -21.82 16.87 9.56
C TYR A 525 -20.92 16.06 8.61
N ASP A 526 -19.71 15.68 9.05
CA ASP A 526 -18.76 14.90 8.24
C ASP A 526 -19.03 13.38 8.28
N PHE A 527 -19.74 12.88 9.30
CA PHE A 527 -20.06 11.47 9.51
C PHE A 527 -21.57 11.24 9.73
N SER A 528 -22.00 10.96 10.96
CA SER A 528 -23.40 10.83 11.35
C SER A 528 -23.58 10.95 12.86
N GLU A 529 -24.82 11.17 13.32
CA GLU A 529 -25.14 11.09 14.76
C GLU A 529 -24.95 9.67 15.32
N GLY A 530 -25.12 8.63 14.49
CA GLY A 530 -24.81 7.25 14.86
C GLY A 530 -23.33 7.05 15.13
N ASP A 531 -22.45 7.52 14.24
CA ASP A 531 -20.99 7.45 14.39
C ASP A 531 -20.49 8.28 15.60
N TYR A 532 -21.09 9.45 15.84
CA TYR A 532 -20.80 10.25 17.04
C TYR A 532 -21.12 9.48 18.32
N ASN A 533 -22.31 8.87 18.41
CA ASN A 533 -22.74 8.10 19.58
C ASN A 533 -21.90 6.83 19.77
N ASP A 534 -21.51 6.16 18.68
CA ASP A 534 -20.57 5.02 18.66
C ASP A 534 -19.21 5.40 19.31
N ILE A 535 -18.64 6.56 18.92
CA ILE A 535 -17.37 7.04 19.43
C ILE A 535 -17.48 7.48 20.90
N VAL A 536 -18.45 8.34 21.24
CA VAL A 536 -18.63 8.85 22.61
C VAL A 536 -18.94 7.72 23.58
N GLY A 537 -19.85 6.80 23.21
CA GLY A 537 -20.14 5.61 24.02
C GLY A 537 -18.93 4.68 24.14
N GLY A 538 -18.18 4.49 23.04
CA GLY A 538 -16.96 3.67 23.02
C GLY A 538 -15.86 4.21 23.91
N TRP A 539 -15.61 5.53 23.91
CA TRP A 539 -14.59 6.18 24.74
C TRP A 539 -14.99 6.22 26.22
N ASN A 540 -16.23 6.56 26.54
CA ASN A 540 -16.75 6.47 27.92
C ASN A 540 -16.63 5.03 28.46
N ALA A 541 -16.95 4.01 27.64
CA ALA A 541 -16.80 2.61 28.04
C ALA A 541 -15.33 2.18 28.23
N LYS A 542 -14.37 2.74 27.47
CA LYS A 542 -12.93 2.56 27.74
C LYS A 542 -12.55 3.19 29.08
N LEU A 543 -12.91 4.47 29.31
CA LEU A 543 -12.61 5.22 30.53
C LEU A 543 -13.14 4.53 31.79
N ILE A 544 -14.35 3.95 31.73
CA ILE A 544 -14.90 3.14 32.82
C ILE A 544 -14.02 1.91 33.10
N ARG A 545 -13.65 1.13 32.07
CA ARG A 545 -12.84 -0.09 32.25
C ARG A 545 -11.38 0.17 32.64
N THR A 546 -10.80 1.30 32.24
CA THR A 546 -9.45 1.69 32.71
C THR A 546 -9.50 2.18 34.15
N SER A 547 -10.56 2.92 34.53
CA SER A 547 -10.75 3.44 35.90
C SER A 547 -11.21 2.36 36.89
N SER A 548 -11.94 1.33 36.46
CA SER A 548 -12.19 0.11 37.25
C SER A 548 -10.92 -0.73 37.43
N GLY A 549 -9.86 -0.40 36.66
CA GLY A 549 -8.57 -1.07 36.71
C GLY A 549 -8.49 -2.37 35.91
N GLU A 550 -9.46 -2.63 35.04
CA GLU A 550 -9.56 -3.85 34.22
C GLU A 550 -8.82 -3.74 32.89
N GLN A 551 -9.13 -2.73 32.08
CA GLN A 551 -8.46 -2.49 30.80
C GLN A 551 -7.16 -1.72 31.06
N ARG A 552 -6.08 -2.15 30.41
CA ARG A 552 -4.73 -1.60 30.57
C ARG A 552 -4.12 -1.22 29.23
N TRP A 553 -3.08 -0.40 29.26
CA TRP A 553 -2.27 -0.08 28.08
C TRP A 553 -0.80 -0.27 28.42
N GLY A 554 -0.11 -1.14 27.67
CA GLY A 554 1.30 -1.46 27.89
C GLY A 554 2.20 -0.82 26.85
N LEU A 555 3.39 -0.39 27.26
CA LEU A 555 4.51 -0.11 26.38
C LEU A 555 5.65 -1.10 26.68
N PHE A 556 6.06 -1.83 25.66
CA PHE A 556 7.08 -2.85 25.73
C PHE A 556 8.26 -2.45 24.87
N ILE A 557 9.47 -2.56 25.40
CA ILE A 557 10.71 -2.28 24.68
C ILE A 557 11.71 -3.37 25.03
N ALA A 558 12.37 -3.96 24.04
CA ALA A 558 13.42 -4.93 24.26
C ALA A 558 14.47 -4.87 23.14
N SER A 559 15.56 -5.62 23.31
CA SER A 559 16.68 -5.68 22.36
C SER A 559 17.03 -7.12 22.00
N LYS A 560 17.86 -7.28 20.97
CA LYS A 560 18.51 -8.56 20.63
C LYS A 560 20.01 -8.33 20.65
N LYS A 561 20.77 -9.10 21.44
CA LYS A 561 22.24 -8.97 21.51
C LYS A 561 22.97 -9.85 20.48
#